data_AF-A0A3B9SQT1-F1
#
_entry.id   AF-A0A3B9SQT1-F1
#
_cell.length_a   1.000
_cell.length_b   1.000
_cell.length_c   1.000
_cell.angle_alpha   90.00
_cell.angle_beta   90.00
_cell.angle_gamma   90.00
#
_symmetry.space_group_name_H-M   'P 1'
#
loop_
_entity.id
_entity.type
_entity.pdbx_description
1 polymer ?
#
loop_
_entity_poly.entity_id
_entity_poly.type
_entity_poly.pdbx_seq_one_letter_code
_entity_poly.pdbx_strand_id
1 'polypeptide(L)'
;MLGRIFFLEDFSLFCRTRQKGVGPVRLKSLLHLAYVWLTIGAGTVLLWRFAPALDLDHAAEMALLALLVVLANWLVVFLPHGQISAAFAVVLAAFVLYGPAAAAWVNGVATVLAHGIVNRGNPTRTALFNGMQYVIAVAVGQLAYALSGGHPADRLTLANVLPLLAFTAAYFATNHLLVFLYGFPMRARHPLVSWTDAVRWDALTYLVVVPVGGLMALLADAVGFAAAFTLFLPLLAVQAFMRRHISLEITNRELMVLHQITCALTTSLDPDALLRLVLKEAARIVPFHTGAIYLRAEQEDAGEQEFVVRAVRSRYARELFNSRSNADEGLVGWALQQGRPVLVPDARADADLRGLPGLPQFLRSLMVVPMYAEDEIVGLLVVGERRPQAYGDRHLHLLSIIGGQAAVA
;
A
#
# COMPACT_ATOMS: atom_id res chain seq x y z
N MET A 1 3.97 14.73 -6.38
CA MET A 1 4.28 14.98 -4.95
C MET A 1 3.35 14.14 -4.05
N LEU A 2 3.22 12.82 -4.34
CA LEU A 2 2.16 11.95 -3.81
C LEU A 2 2.74 10.66 -3.21
N GLY A 3 3.26 10.76 -1.99
CA GLY A 3 3.70 9.59 -1.20
C GLY A 3 3.48 9.77 0.31
N ARG A 4 2.76 10.82 0.72
CA ARG A 4 2.84 11.34 2.10
C ARG A 4 1.74 10.87 3.07
N ILE A 5 0.79 10.02 2.66
CA ILE A 5 -0.40 9.75 3.48
C ILE A 5 -0.40 8.35 4.14
N PHE A 6 0.44 7.40 3.71
CA PHE A 6 0.33 6.02 4.20
C PHE A 6 0.83 5.76 5.63
N PHE A 7 1.55 6.68 6.30
CA PHE A 7 2.24 6.33 7.55
C PHE A 7 2.29 7.41 8.66
N LEU A 8 1.86 8.65 8.40
CA LEU A 8 1.98 9.72 9.41
C LEU A 8 0.89 9.69 10.51
N GLU A 9 -0.20 8.93 10.33
CA GLU A 9 -1.24 8.79 11.38
C GLU A 9 -0.86 7.86 12.53
N ASP A 10 0.22 7.05 12.41
CA ASP A 10 0.65 6.12 13.45
C ASP A 10 1.09 6.82 14.75
N PHE A 11 1.56 8.09 14.67
CA PHE A 11 2.00 8.82 15.86
C PHE A 11 0.87 9.58 16.57
N SER A 12 -0.13 10.07 15.82
CA SER A 12 -1.30 10.75 16.42
C SER A 12 -2.24 9.76 17.11
N LEU A 13 -2.37 8.54 16.60
CA LEU A 13 -3.05 7.44 17.29
C LEU A 13 -2.32 7.00 18.57
N PHE A 14 -0.98 7.03 18.56
CA PHE A 14 -0.15 6.71 19.73
C PHE A 14 -0.30 7.74 20.86
N CYS A 15 -0.43 9.02 20.54
CA CYS A 15 -0.65 10.08 21.55
C CYS A 15 -2.09 10.15 22.07
N ARG A 16 -3.13 9.88 21.26
CA ARG A 16 -4.53 9.86 21.74
C ARG A 16 -4.86 8.65 22.62
N THR A 17 -4.15 7.53 22.48
CA THR A 17 -4.37 6.30 23.27
C THR A 17 -3.71 6.32 24.66
N ARG A 18 -3.06 7.43 25.06
CA ARG A 18 -2.55 7.60 26.42
C ARG A 18 -3.62 7.96 27.45
N GLN A 19 -4.81 8.40 27.02
CA GLN A 19 -5.82 8.91 27.96
C GLN A 19 -6.98 7.97 28.34
N LYS A 20 -7.25 6.87 27.63
CA LYS A 20 -8.34 5.96 28.02
C LYS A 20 -7.96 4.50 27.82
N GLY A 21 -7.91 3.75 28.93
CA GLY A 21 -7.55 2.34 28.94
C GLY A 21 -8.56 1.48 28.17
N VAL A 22 -8.12 0.77 27.13
CA VAL A 22 -8.91 -0.23 26.40
C VAL A 22 -7.99 -1.40 25.99
N GLY A 23 -8.32 -2.61 26.46
CA GLY A 23 -7.44 -3.78 26.59
C GLY A 23 -7.17 -4.77 25.43
N PRO A 24 -7.72 -4.70 24.20
CA PRO A 24 -7.33 -5.64 23.13
C PRO A 24 -6.50 -5.03 21.98
N VAL A 25 -6.61 -3.72 21.73
CA VAL A 25 -5.93 -3.04 20.60
C VAL A 25 -4.43 -2.85 20.87
N ARG A 26 -4.06 -2.58 22.13
CA ARG A 26 -2.65 -2.49 22.56
C ARG A 26 -1.90 -3.81 22.38
N LEU A 27 -2.52 -4.96 22.68
CA LEU A 27 -1.84 -6.25 22.60
C LEU A 27 -1.50 -6.63 21.16
N LYS A 28 -2.43 -6.45 20.21
CA LYS A 28 -2.16 -6.71 18.78
C LYS A 28 -1.04 -5.81 18.23
N SER A 29 -1.03 -4.54 18.64
CA SER A 29 0.04 -3.60 18.27
C SER A 29 1.39 -4.00 18.87
N LEU A 30 1.44 -4.48 20.11
CA LEU A 30 2.66 -4.96 20.75
C LEU A 30 3.20 -6.23 20.11
N LEU A 31 2.33 -7.19 19.80
CA LEU A 31 2.72 -8.43 19.11
C LEU A 31 3.28 -8.15 17.72
N HIS A 32 2.66 -7.23 16.97
CA HIS A 32 3.19 -6.81 15.67
C HIS A 32 4.57 -6.15 15.81
N LEU A 33 4.73 -5.24 16.78
CA LEU A 33 6.01 -4.59 17.02
C LEU A 33 7.10 -5.59 17.43
N ALA A 34 6.77 -6.54 18.31
CA ALA A 34 7.66 -7.62 18.71
C ALA A 34 8.07 -8.49 17.52
N TYR A 35 7.12 -8.84 16.64
CA TYR A 35 7.40 -9.58 15.41
C TYR A 35 8.38 -8.84 14.48
N VAL A 36 8.16 -7.54 14.28
CA VAL A 36 9.03 -6.70 13.44
C VAL A 36 10.46 -6.69 14.00
N TRP A 37 10.62 -6.42 15.29
CA TRP A 37 11.96 -6.38 15.91
C TRP A 37 12.62 -7.75 16.01
N LEU A 38 11.86 -8.82 16.21
CA LEU A 38 12.38 -10.18 16.19
C LEU A 38 12.91 -10.54 14.80
N THR A 39 12.19 -10.15 13.75
CA THR A 39 12.64 -10.38 12.36
C THR A 39 13.90 -9.57 12.06
N ILE A 40 13.94 -8.29 12.46
CA ILE A 40 15.13 -7.45 12.31
C ILE A 40 16.33 -8.05 13.07
N GLY A 41 16.13 -8.44 14.32
CA GLY A 41 17.16 -9.05 15.16
C GLY A 41 17.69 -10.37 14.58
N ALA A 42 16.79 -11.28 14.18
CA ALA A 42 17.15 -12.56 13.58
C ALA A 42 17.95 -12.38 12.27
N GLY A 43 17.50 -11.50 11.37
CA GLY A 43 18.24 -11.20 10.15
C GLY A 43 19.60 -10.54 10.43
N THR A 44 19.70 -9.67 11.44
CA THR A 44 20.97 -9.04 11.84
C THR A 44 21.96 -10.08 12.36
N VAL A 45 21.51 -11.02 13.19
CA VAL A 45 22.34 -12.13 13.70
C VAL A 45 22.82 -13.02 12.54
N LEU A 46 21.94 -13.34 11.59
CA LEU A 46 22.32 -14.11 10.40
C LEU A 46 23.34 -13.36 9.53
N LEU A 47 23.15 -12.05 9.33
CA LEU A 47 24.07 -11.22 8.58
C LEU A 47 25.47 -11.19 9.22
N TRP A 48 25.51 -11.03 10.55
CA TRP A 48 26.74 -11.14 11.34
C TRP A 48 27.38 -12.53 11.21
N ARG A 49 26.56 -13.60 11.23
CA ARG A 49 27.05 -14.98 11.05
C ARG A 49 27.62 -15.25 9.66
N PHE A 50 27.11 -14.58 8.63
CA PHE A 50 27.63 -14.67 7.27
C PHE A 50 28.90 -13.84 7.05
N ALA A 51 29.16 -12.82 7.88
CA ALA A 51 30.29 -11.90 7.69
C ALA A 51 31.67 -12.58 7.54
N PRO A 52 32.03 -13.61 8.33
CA PRO A 52 33.33 -14.27 8.18
C PRO A 52 33.52 -15.06 6.88
N ALA A 53 32.42 -15.40 6.20
CA ALA A 53 32.43 -16.12 4.93
C ALA A 53 32.35 -15.17 3.71
N LEU A 54 32.42 -13.86 3.95
CA LEU A 54 32.42 -12.86 2.89
C LEU A 54 33.85 -12.75 2.32
N ASP A 55 33.99 -13.07 1.03
CA ASP A 55 35.25 -12.93 0.32
C ASP A 55 35.47 -11.48 -0.12
N LEU A 56 36.33 -10.77 0.60
CA LEU A 56 36.58 -9.34 0.35
C LEU A 56 37.45 -9.08 -0.88
N ASP A 57 38.08 -10.11 -1.47
CA ASP A 57 38.82 -9.96 -2.72
C ASP A 57 37.88 -9.57 -3.87
N HIS A 58 36.60 -9.91 -3.75
CA HIS A 58 35.52 -9.55 -4.67
C HIS A 58 34.65 -8.39 -4.18
N ALA A 59 35.16 -7.50 -3.32
CA ALA A 59 34.37 -6.42 -2.74
C ALA A 59 33.85 -5.42 -3.77
N ALA A 60 34.60 -5.14 -4.85
CA ALA A 60 34.19 -4.21 -5.89
C ALA A 60 33.00 -4.75 -6.69
N GLU A 61 33.04 -6.02 -7.03
CA GLU A 61 32.01 -6.82 -7.67
C GLU A 61 30.73 -6.83 -6.82
N MET A 62 30.86 -7.09 -5.52
CA MET A 62 29.72 -7.07 -4.60
C MET A 62 29.12 -5.68 -4.44
N ALA A 63 29.95 -4.62 -4.40
CA ALA A 63 29.48 -3.24 -4.36
C ALA A 63 28.68 -2.89 -5.63
N LEU A 64 29.10 -3.41 -6.79
CA LEU A 64 28.40 -3.22 -8.05
C LEU A 64 27.03 -3.92 -8.06
N LEU A 65 26.96 -5.17 -7.59
CA LEU A 65 25.69 -5.87 -7.43
C LEU A 65 24.78 -5.15 -6.42
N ALA A 66 25.33 -4.63 -5.33
CA ALA A 66 24.59 -3.84 -4.36
C ALA A 66 23.99 -2.57 -4.99
N LEU A 67 24.74 -1.88 -5.86
CA LEU A 67 24.23 -0.76 -6.63
C LEU A 67 23.05 -1.16 -7.52
N LEU A 68 23.14 -2.31 -8.22
CA LEU A 68 22.02 -2.82 -9.03
C LEU A 68 20.79 -3.11 -8.18
N VAL A 69 20.95 -3.66 -6.97
CA VAL A 69 19.84 -3.86 -6.01
C VAL A 69 19.24 -2.51 -5.58
N VAL A 70 20.06 -1.49 -5.32
CA VAL A 70 19.56 -0.14 -5.00
C VAL A 70 18.74 0.43 -6.16
N LEU A 71 19.23 0.32 -7.39
CA LEU A 71 18.53 0.79 -8.59
C LEU A 71 17.21 0.03 -8.81
N ALA A 72 17.21 -1.28 -8.64
CA ALA A 72 16.02 -2.12 -8.75
C ALA A 72 14.95 -1.72 -7.72
N ASN A 73 15.36 -1.48 -6.48
CA ASN A 73 14.48 -1.00 -5.40
C ASN A 73 13.98 0.43 -5.66
N TRP A 74 14.80 1.29 -6.25
CA TRP A 74 14.37 2.65 -6.62
C TRP A 74 13.25 2.64 -7.67
N LEU A 75 13.34 1.72 -8.63
CA LEU A 75 12.40 1.61 -9.73
C LEU A 75 11.21 0.68 -9.44
N VAL A 76 11.04 0.18 -8.21
CA VAL A 76 9.94 -0.74 -7.86
C VAL A 76 8.60 -0.23 -8.38
N VAL A 77 7.86 -1.15 -9.00
CA VAL A 77 6.50 -0.91 -9.49
C VAL A 77 5.52 -1.37 -8.43
N PHE A 78 4.78 -0.43 -7.84
CA PHE A 78 3.74 -0.75 -6.87
C PHE A 78 2.45 -1.11 -7.60
N LEU A 79 1.93 -2.30 -7.31
CA LEU A 79 0.61 -2.75 -7.73
C LEU A 79 -0.38 -2.61 -6.55
N PRO A 80 -1.70 -2.58 -6.80
CA PRO A 80 -2.71 -2.52 -5.74
C PRO A 80 -2.56 -3.59 -4.64
N HIS A 81 -1.98 -4.74 -4.98
CA HIS A 81 -1.81 -5.87 -4.06
C HIS A 81 -0.38 -6.41 -4.00
N GLY A 82 0.64 -5.76 -4.56
CA GLY A 82 2.00 -6.32 -4.60
C GLY A 82 3.04 -5.35 -5.15
N GLN A 83 4.27 -5.82 -5.36
CA GLN A 83 5.36 -5.01 -5.90
C GLN A 83 6.19 -5.83 -6.88
N ILE A 84 6.39 -5.30 -8.09
CA ILE A 84 7.30 -5.93 -9.06
C ILE A 84 8.69 -5.36 -8.84
N SER A 85 9.67 -6.24 -8.62
CA SER A 85 11.08 -5.89 -8.44
C SER A 85 12.01 -6.85 -9.18
N ALA A 86 12.95 -6.29 -9.93
CA ALA A 86 14.05 -7.00 -10.57
C ALA A 86 15.14 -7.48 -9.59
N ALA A 87 15.13 -7.06 -8.33
CA ALA A 87 16.24 -7.24 -7.39
C ALA A 87 16.65 -8.72 -7.23
N PHE A 88 15.70 -9.66 -7.31
CA PHE A 88 16.00 -11.08 -7.13
C PHE A 88 16.96 -11.66 -8.17
N ALA A 89 17.01 -11.14 -9.40
CA ALA A 89 18.00 -11.59 -10.40
C ALA A 89 19.43 -11.36 -9.88
N VAL A 90 19.66 -10.23 -9.21
CA VAL A 90 20.95 -9.88 -8.60
C VAL A 90 21.25 -10.78 -7.39
N VAL A 91 20.23 -11.11 -6.59
CA VAL A 91 20.37 -12.02 -5.44
C VAL A 91 20.82 -13.40 -5.90
N LEU A 92 20.16 -13.96 -6.91
CA LEU A 92 20.50 -15.26 -7.46
C LEU A 92 21.90 -15.26 -8.08
N ALA A 93 22.25 -14.22 -8.83
CA ALA A 93 23.60 -14.08 -9.39
C ALA A 93 24.67 -13.98 -8.29
N ALA A 94 24.46 -13.15 -7.27
CA ALA A 94 25.38 -13.03 -6.12
C ALA A 94 25.56 -14.36 -5.39
N PHE A 95 24.46 -15.12 -5.22
CA PHE A 95 24.49 -16.43 -4.58
C PHE A 95 25.30 -17.45 -5.38
N VAL A 96 25.10 -17.53 -6.69
CA VAL A 96 25.81 -18.49 -7.55
C VAL A 96 27.30 -18.13 -7.67
N LEU A 97 27.63 -16.85 -7.78
CA LEU A 97 29.01 -16.40 -8.02
C LEU A 97 29.87 -16.38 -6.76
N TYR A 98 29.30 -15.92 -5.64
CA TYR A 98 30.04 -15.59 -4.42
C TYR A 98 29.46 -16.23 -3.16
N GLY A 99 28.42 -17.06 -3.29
CA GLY A 99 27.83 -17.80 -2.19
C GLY A 99 26.81 -17.01 -1.36
N PRO A 100 26.28 -17.66 -0.30
CA PRO A 100 25.19 -17.12 0.52
C PRO A 100 25.57 -15.86 1.28
N ALA A 101 26.84 -15.73 1.69
CA ALA A 101 27.30 -14.56 2.43
C ALA A 101 27.20 -13.29 1.58
N ALA A 102 27.72 -13.34 0.35
CA ALA A 102 27.60 -12.23 -0.59
C ALA A 102 26.14 -11.92 -0.91
N ALA A 103 25.31 -12.92 -1.21
CA ALA A 103 23.89 -12.71 -1.49
C ALA A 103 23.14 -12.02 -0.33
N ALA A 104 23.43 -12.42 0.91
CA ALA A 104 22.84 -11.83 2.11
C ALA A 104 23.28 -10.37 2.31
N TRP A 105 24.58 -10.10 2.20
CA TRP A 105 25.14 -8.75 2.37
C TRP A 105 24.73 -7.79 1.25
N VAL A 106 24.90 -8.21 -0.01
CA VAL A 106 24.51 -7.44 -1.19
C VAL A 106 23.03 -7.07 -1.11
N ASN A 107 22.14 -8.02 -0.84
CA ASN A 107 20.71 -7.72 -0.86
C ASN A 107 20.22 -6.99 0.41
N GLY A 108 20.63 -7.48 1.59
CA GLY A 108 20.18 -6.96 2.87
C GLY A 108 20.60 -5.51 3.09
N VAL A 109 21.89 -5.22 2.91
CA VAL A 109 22.42 -3.86 3.10
C VAL A 109 21.96 -2.92 2.00
N ALA A 110 22.00 -3.34 0.73
CA ALA A 110 21.54 -2.50 -0.38
C ALA A 110 20.05 -2.13 -0.22
N THR A 111 19.21 -3.03 0.27
CA THR A 111 17.79 -2.73 0.51
C THR A 111 17.62 -1.66 1.59
N VAL A 112 18.38 -1.73 2.68
CA VAL A 112 18.36 -0.71 3.74
C VAL A 112 18.85 0.64 3.20
N LEU A 113 19.95 0.64 2.45
CA LEU A 113 20.53 1.84 1.85
C LEU A 113 19.58 2.48 0.81
N ALA A 114 18.94 1.67 -0.03
CA ALA A 114 17.99 2.15 -1.03
C ALA A 114 16.83 2.92 -0.38
N HIS A 115 16.36 2.45 0.77
CA HIS A 115 15.33 3.14 1.54
C HIS A 115 15.86 4.39 2.26
N GLY A 116 17.15 4.45 2.64
CA GLY A 116 17.77 5.64 3.20
C GLY A 116 17.94 6.77 2.18
N ILE A 117 18.32 6.43 0.94
CA ILE A 117 18.55 7.39 -0.16
C ILE A 117 17.23 7.84 -0.79
N VAL A 118 16.30 6.89 -1.01
CA VAL A 118 15.03 7.13 -1.70
C VAL A 118 13.88 7.04 -0.69
N ASN A 119 14.05 7.56 0.53
CA ASN A 119 13.01 7.43 1.55
C ASN A 119 11.74 8.18 1.12
N ARG A 120 10.72 7.43 0.67
CA ARG A 120 9.42 7.98 0.25
C ARG A 120 8.45 8.19 1.41
N GLY A 121 8.98 8.44 2.62
CA GLY A 121 8.20 8.56 3.86
C GLY A 121 7.98 7.23 4.58
N ASN A 122 8.72 6.18 4.23
CA ASN A 122 8.67 4.90 4.93
C ASN A 122 9.41 5.01 6.28
N PRO A 123 8.81 4.51 7.38
CA PRO A 123 9.50 4.44 8.66
C PRO A 123 10.82 3.65 8.55
N THR A 124 11.87 4.09 9.23
CA THR A 124 13.18 3.39 9.24
C THR A 124 13.05 1.92 9.65
N ARG A 125 12.10 1.60 10.55
CA ARG A 125 11.80 0.21 10.95
C ARG A 125 11.42 -0.68 9.78
N THR A 126 10.68 -0.15 8.80
CA THR A 126 10.21 -0.90 7.63
C THR A 126 11.36 -1.16 6.67
N ALA A 127 12.27 -0.20 6.51
CA ALA A 127 13.49 -0.38 5.74
C ALA A 127 14.38 -1.49 6.34
N LEU A 128 14.59 -1.44 7.66
CA LEU A 128 15.34 -2.46 8.39
C LEU A 128 14.67 -3.84 8.28
N PHE A 129 13.35 -3.90 8.46
CA PHE A 129 12.60 -5.14 8.27
C PHE A 129 12.78 -5.70 6.86
N ASN A 130 12.65 -4.87 5.82
CA ASN A 130 12.78 -5.28 4.42
C ASN A 130 14.20 -5.79 4.09
N GLY A 131 15.25 -5.17 4.65
CA GLY A 131 16.61 -5.69 4.48
C GLY A 131 16.80 -7.03 5.18
N MET A 132 16.35 -7.14 6.43
CA MET A 132 16.59 -8.32 7.25
C MET A 132 15.72 -9.52 6.85
N GLN A 133 14.49 -9.31 6.35
CA GLN A 133 13.68 -10.41 5.81
C GLN A 133 14.38 -11.07 4.62
N TYR A 134 15.10 -10.31 3.79
CA TYR A 134 15.82 -10.87 2.65
C TYR A 134 17.03 -11.68 3.10
N VAL A 135 17.74 -11.24 4.15
CA VAL A 135 18.82 -12.02 4.76
C VAL A 135 18.29 -13.36 5.28
N ILE A 136 17.14 -13.36 5.95
CA ILE A 136 16.48 -14.59 6.41
C ILE A 136 16.08 -15.47 5.22
N ALA A 137 15.50 -14.89 4.17
CA ALA A 137 15.12 -15.63 2.95
C ALA A 137 16.33 -16.26 2.25
N VAL A 138 17.48 -15.58 2.18
CA VAL A 138 18.75 -16.16 1.68
C VAL A 138 19.19 -17.32 2.55
N ALA A 139 19.14 -17.19 3.88
CA ALA A 139 19.56 -18.25 4.79
C ALA A 139 18.69 -19.52 4.66
N VAL A 140 17.36 -19.35 4.57
CA VAL A 140 16.43 -20.47 4.35
C VAL A 140 16.61 -21.06 2.95
N GLY A 141 16.82 -20.21 1.94
CA GLY A 141 17.16 -20.64 0.58
C GLY A 141 18.43 -21.49 0.54
N GLN A 142 19.49 -21.06 1.23
CA GLN A 142 20.76 -21.78 1.33
C GLN A 142 20.57 -23.16 1.99
N LEU A 143 19.73 -23.25 3.01
CA LEU A 143 19.40 -24.53 3.63
C LEU A 143 18.70 -25.45 2.63
N ALA A 144 17.72 -24.95 1.88
CA ALA A 144 17.02 -25.73 0.86
C ALA A 144 17.96 -26.17 -0.28
N TYR A 145 18.88 -25.31 -0.71
CA TYR A 145 19.92 -25.62 -1.68
C TYR A 145 20.79 -26.80 -1.20
N ALA A 146 21.30 -26.72 0.02
CA ALA A 146 22.15 -27.75 0.60
C ALA A 146 21.41 -29.09 0.80
N LEU A 147 20.18 -29.05 1.32
CA LEU A 147 19.35 -30.25 1.52
C LEU A 147 18.96 -30.93 0.21
N SER A 148 18.94 -30.19 -0.90
CA SER A 148 18.66 -30.72 -2.23
C SER A 148 19.92 -31.25 -2.94
N GLY A 149 21.07 -31.26 -2.27
CA GLY A 149 22.34 -31.75 -2.82
C GLY A 149 23.15 -30.71 -3.61
N GLY A 150 22.92 -29.41 -3.38
CA GLY A 150 23.63 -28.36 -4.10
C GLY A 150 25.14 -28.35 -3.83
N HIS A 151 25.93 -28.20 -4.89
CA HIS A 151 27.39 -28.16 -4.85
C HIS A 151 27.89 -26.75 -5.21
N PRO A 152 28.35 -25.94 -4.24
CA PRO A 152 28.74 -24.54 -4.49
C PRO A 152 29.83 -24.38 -5.57
N ALA A 153 30.76 -25.34 -5.68
CA ALA A 153 31.82 -25.32 -6.68
C ALA A 153 31.29 -25.44 -8.12
N ASP A 154 30.16 -26.13 -8.31
CA ASP A 154 29.62 -26.47 -9.63
C ASP A 154 28.70 -25.38 -10.20
N ARG A 155 28.55 -24.23 -9.52
CA ARG A 155 27.81 -23.03 -9.96
C ARG A 155 26.53 -23.37 -10.76
N LEU A 156 26.50 -23.12 -12.07
CA LEU A 156 25.38 -23.34 -12.99
C LEU A 156 25.58 -24.57 -13.89
N THR A 157 25.73 -25.75 -13.28
CA THR A 157 25.67 -27.05 -13.98
C THR A 157 24.30 -27.70 -13.85
N LEU A 158 24.04 -28.74 -14.65
CA LEU A 158 22.81 -29.55 -14.56
C LEU A 158 22.57 -30.11 -13.15
N ALA A 159 23.64 -30.44 -12.41
CA ALA A 159 23.56 -30.94 -11.03
C ALA A 159 22.93 -29.91 -10.08
N ASN A 160 23.16 -28.62 -10.31
CA ASN A 160 22.65 -27.54 -9.47
C ASN A 160 21.30 -26.97 -9.91
N VAL A 161 20.71 -27.42 -11.03
CA VAL A 161 19.41 -26.91 -11.49
C VAL A 161 18.32 -27.13 -10.43
N LEU A 162 18.17 -28.36 -9.92
CA LEU A 162 17.17 -28.66 -8.90
C LEU A 162 17.48 -27.97 -7.56
N PRO A 163 18.73 -27.99 -7.04
CA PRO A 163 19.11 -27.19 -5.88
C PRO A 163 18.83 -25.68 -5.99
N LEU A 164 19.09 -25.05 -7.14
CA LEU A 164 18.83 -23.62 -7.36
C LEU A 164 17.33 -23.31 -7.46
N LEU A 165 16.54 -24.23 -8.01
CA LEU A 165 15.07 -24.12 -7.96
C LEU A 165 14.56 -24.25 -6.52
N ALA A 166 15.14 -25.16 -5.72
CA ALA A 166 14.82 -25.29 -4.30
C ALA A 166 15.19 -24.03 -3.50
N PHE A 167 16.37 -23.46 -3.74
CA PHE A 167 16.79 -22.16 -3.21
C PHE A 167 15.75 -21.08 -3.52
N THR A 168 15.38 -20.96 -4.81
CA THR A 168 14.46 -19.93 -5.30
C THR A 168 13.08 -20.07 -4.67
N ALA A 169 12.54 -21.29 -4.62
CA ALA A 169 11.24 -21.57 -4.03
C ALA A 169 11.21 -21.27 -2.52
N ALA A 170 12.25 -21.68 -1.79
CA ALA A 170 12.38 -21.43 -0.36
C ALA A 170 12.53 -19.92 -0.07
N TYR A 171 13.38 -19.22 -0.82
CA TYR A 171 13.52 -17.77 -0.72
C TYR A 171 12.18 -17.07 -0.94
N PHE A 172 11.49 -17.41 -2.04
CA PHE A 172 10.21 -16.82 -2.42
C PHE A 172 9.15 -17.02 -1.32
N ALA A 173 9.03 -18.25 -0.82
CA ALA A 173 8.06 -18.61 0.22
C ALA A 173 8.35 -17.90 1.54
N THR A 174 9.63 -17.88 1.98
CA THR A 174 10.02 -17.18 3.21
C THR A 174 9.77 -15.68 3.12
N ASN A 175 10.17 -15.03 2.02
CA ASN A 175 9.93 -13.61 1.81
C ASN A 175 8.43 -13.27 1.86
N HIS A 176 7.60 -14.03 1.14
CA HIS A 176 6.15 -13.80 1.13
C HIS A 176 5.47 -14.07 2.46
N LEU A 177 5.94 -15.09 3.20
CA LEU A 177 5.43 -15.38 4.53
C LEU A 177 5.74 -14.25 5.51
N LEU A 178 6.97 -13.72 5.49
CA LEU A 178 7.36 -12.62 6.39
C LEU A 178 6.59 -11.32 6.04
N VAL A 179 6.48 -10.97 4.77
CA VAL A 179 5.67 -9.82 4.34
C VAL A 179 4.19 -10.00 4.68
N PHE A 180 3.65 -11.22 4.55
CA PHE A 180 2.27 -11.52 4.93
C PHE A 180 2.02 -11.29 6.42
N LEU A 181 2.92 -11.79 7.28
CA LEU A 181 2.84 -11.61 8.73
C LEU A 181 3.02 -10.14 9.13
N TYR A 182 3.89 -9.40 8.43
CA TYR A 182 4.03 -7.96 8.60
C TYR A 182 2.71 -7.21 8.30
N GLY A 183 2.04 -7.55 7.20
CA GLY A 183 0.77 -6.91 6.81
C GLY A 183 -0.47 -7.36 7.59
N PHE A 184 -0.37 -8.41 8.42
CA PHE A 184 -1.52 -9.05 9.05
C PHE A 184 -2.40 -8.11 9.90
N PRO A 185 -1.86 -7.21 10.75
CA PRO A 185 -2.69 -6.30 11.55
C PRO A 185 -3.48 -5.29 10.71
N MET A 186 -3.01 -4.98 9.50
CA MET A 186 -3.60 -3.99 8.59
C MET A 186 -4.67 -4.60 7.66
N ARG A 187 -4.73 -5.94 7.52
CA ARG A 187 -5.66 -6.63 6.60
C ARG A 187 -6.92 -7.06 7.33
N ALA A 188 -7.83 -6.12 7.51
CA ALA A 188 -8.96 -6.32 8.41
C ALA A 188 -10.13 -7.18 7.86
N ARG A 189 -10.11 -7.67 6.60
CA ARG A 189 -11.23 -8.51 6.09
C ARG A 189 -11.00 -9.59 5.04
N HIS A 190 -9.97 -9.51 4.19
CA HIS A 190 -9.66 -10.59 3.22
C HIS A 190 -8.15 -10.80 3.08
N PRO A 191 -7.47 -11.28 4.14
CA PRO A 191 -6.02 -11.38 4.17
C PRO A 191 -5.48 -12.34 3.11
N LEU A 192 -6.22 -13.42 2.82
CA LEU A 192 -5.80 -14.47 1.90
C LEU A 192 -6.00 -14.09 0.42
N VAL A 193 -7.12 -13.46 0.04
CA VAL A 193 -7.41 -13.12 -1.37
C VAL A 193 -6.44 -12.05 -1.89
N SER A 194 -6.21 -11.01 -1.10
CA SER A 194 -5.21 -9.98 -1.44
C SER A 194 -3.78 -10.52 -1.45
N TRP A 195 -3.49 -11.55 -0.65
CA TRP A 195 -2.19 -12.20 -0.65
C TRP A 195 -1.99 -13.12 -1.86
N THR A 196 -3.00 -13.89 -2.26
CA THR A 196 -2.88 -14.78 -3.43
C THR A 196 -2.65 -14.01 -4.71
N ASP A 197 -3.28 -12.84 -4.86
CA ASP A 197 -3.01 -11.97 -6.01
C ASP A 197 -1.57 -11.42 -5.98
N ALA A 198 -1.08 -10.99 -4.81
CA ALA A 198 0.30 -10.56 -4.62
C ALA A 198 1.30 -11.64 -5.04
N VAL A 199 1.14 -12.84 -4.46
CA VAL A 199 1.98 -14.01 -4.71
C VAL A 199 1.96 -14.39 -6.18
N ARG A 200 0.80 -14.33 -6.84
CA ARG A 200 0.68 -14.66 -8.27
C ARG A 200 1.49 -13.70 -9.14
N TRP A 201 1.39 -12.39 -8.89
CA TRP A 201 2.14 -11.39 -9.67
C TRP A 201 3.64 -11.47 -9.43
N ASP A 202 4.06 -11.71 -8.19
CA ASP A 202 5.47 -11.90 -7.87
C ASP A 202 6.00 -13.22 -8.46
N ALA A 203 5.22 -14.31 -8.44
CA ALA A 203 5.61 -15.58 -9.06
C ALA A 203 5.82 -15.44 -10.59
N LEU A 204 4.97 -14.68 -11.28
CA LEU A 204 5.17 -14.36 -12.70
C LEU A 204 6.45 -13.57 -12.93
N THR A 205 6.79 -12.66 -12.01
CA THR A 205 8.06 -11.92 -12.07
C THR A 205 9.25 -12.87 -11.95
N TYR A 206 9.17 -13.87 -11.06
CA TYR A 206 10.22 -14.88 -10.87
C TYR A 206 10.49 -15.72 -12.13
N LEU A 207 9.48 -15.96 -12.98
CA LEU A 207 9.69 -16.62 -14.28
C LEU A 207 10.63 -15.84 -15.21
N VAL A 208 10.73 -14.52 -15.02
CA VAL A 208 11.62 -13.65 -15.82
C VAL A 208 12.94 -13.42 -15.10
N VAL A 209 12.91 -13.09 -13.80
CA VAL A 209 14.13 -12.68 -13.08
C VAL A 209 15.06 -13.85 -12.75
N VAL A 210 14.54 -15.08 -12.60
CA VAL A 210 15.36 -16.28 -12.35
C VAL A 210 16.27 -16.59 -13.55
N PRO A 211 15.76 -16.73 -14.80
CA PRO A 211 16.62 -16.88 -15.97
C PRO A 211 17.63 -15.75 -16.12
N VAL A 212 17.24 -14.50 -15.88
CA VAL A 212 18.15 -13.34 -15.96
C VAL A 212 19.27 -13.46 -14.94
N GLY A 213 18.97 -13.82 -13.69
CA GLY A 213 20.00 -14.05 -12.66
C GLY A 213 20.96 -15.19 -13.00
N GLY A 214 20.43 -16.29 -13.55
CA GLY A 214 21.26 -17.39 -14.07
C GLY A 214 22.16 -16.97 -15.23
N LEU A 215 21.63 -16.24 -16.21
CA LEU A 215 22.40 -15.72 -17.34
C LEU A 215 23.48 -14.72 -16.88
N MET A 216 23.17 -13.87 -15.90
CA MET A 216 24.16 -12.96 -15.29
C MET A 216 25.33 -13.75 -14.70
N ALA A 217 25.05 -14.84 -13.98
CA ALA A 217 26.10 -15.69 -13.42
C ALA A 217 26.87 -16.49 -14.49
N LEU A 218 26.21 -17.00 -15.53
CA LEU A 218 26.89 -17.70 -16.64
C LEU A 218 27.84 -16.78 -17.41
N LEU A 219 27.43 -15.54 -17.67
CA LEU A 219 28.20 -14.60 -18.47
C LEU A 219 29.27 -13.85 -17.67
N ALA A 220 29.21 -13.89 -16.33
CA ALA A 220 30.20 -13.23 -15.47
C ALA A 220 31.62 -13.74 -15.74
N ASP A 221 31.79 -15.05 -15.97
CA ASP A 221 33.10 -15.63 -16.26
C ASP A 221 33.62 -15.25 -17.67
N ALA A 222 32.72 -14.94 -18.62
CA ALA A 222 33.07 -14.68 -20.02
C ALA A 222 33.30 -13.20 -20.35
N VAL A 223 32.48 -12.31 -19.78
CA VAL A 223 32.45 -10.87 -20.11
C VAL A 223 32.65 -10.00 -18.85
N GLY A 224 32.90 -10.63 -17.71
CA GLY A 224 33.02 -9.94 -16.43
C GLY A 224 31.72 -9.26 -16.02
N PHE A 225 31.84 -8.23 -15.18
CA PHE A 225 30.70 -7.49 -14.64
C PHE A 225 29.90 -6.67 -15.66
N ALA A 226 30.45 -6.46 -16.85
CA ALA A 226 29.70 -5.86 -17.95
C ALA A 226 28.43 -6.66 -18.28
N ALA A 227 28.47 -8.00 -18.11
CA ALA A 227 27.33 -8.88 -18.36
C ALA A 227 26.13 -8.59 -17.43
N ALA A 228 26.41 -8.22 -16.18
CA ALA A 228 25.38 -7.82 -15.23
C ALA A 228 24.63 -6.58 -15.73
N PHE A 229 25.34 -5.59 -16.27
CA PHE A 229 24.72 -4.39 -16.83
C PHE A 229 23.95 -4.67 -18.13
N THR A 230 24.52 -5.44 -19.06
CA THR A 230 23.87 -5.71 -20.34
C THR A 230 22.53 -6.43 -20.20
N LEU A 231 22.41 -7.33 -19.21
CA LEU A 231 21.16 -8.05 -18.95
C LEU A 231 20.22 -7.29 -18.03
N PHE A 232 20.75 -6.53 -17.07
CA PHE A 232 19.93 -5.90 -16.04
C PHE A 232 19.41 -4.51 -16.43
N LEU A 233 20.15 -3.74 -17.24
CA LEU A 233 19.69 -2.41 -17.70
C LEU A 233 18.39 -2.48 -18.52
N PRO A 234 18.21 -3.42 -19.48
CA PRO A 234 16.93 -3.57 -20.16
C PRO A 234 15.79 -3.91 -19.20
N LEU A 235 16.05 -4.75 -18.20
CA LEU A 235 15.07 -5.09 -17.18
C LEU A 235 14.66 -3.87 -16.34
N LEU A 236 15.63 -3.04 -15.94
CA LEU A 236 15.36 -1.76 -15.27
C LEU A 236 14.60 -0.79 -16.17
N ALA A 237 14.90 -0.74 -17.48
CA ALA A 237 14.19 0.09 -18.44
C ALA A 237 12.72 -0.33 -18.59
N VAL A 238 12.45 -1.65 -18.69
CA VAL A 238 11.09 -2.20 -18.69
C VAL A 238 10.37 -1.85 -17.40
N GLN A 239 11.02 -2.01 -16.24
CA GLN A 239 10.45 -1.69 -14.94
C GLN A 239 10.13 -0.19 -14.82
N ALA A 240 11.02 0.69 -15.29
CA ALA A 240 10.80 2.14 -15.33
C ALA A 240 9.66 2.52 -16.27
N PHE A 241 9.58 1.89 -17.44
CA PHE A 241 8.50 2.10 -18.40
C PHE A 241 7.16 1.65 -17.83
N MET A 242 7.08 0.45 -17.27
CA MET A 242 5.88 -0.06 -16.58
C MET A 242 5.44 0.86 -15.45
N ARG A 243 6.39 1.31 -14.61
CA ARG A 243 6.10 2.25 -13.52
C ARG A 243 5.46 3.54 -14.06
N ARG A 244 6.03 4.10 -15.12
CA ARG A 244 5.51 5.32 -15.74
C ARG A 244 4.15 5.08 -16.39
N HIS A 245 3.98 3.96 -17.08
CA HIS A 245 2.73 3.58 -17.73
C HIS A 245 1.59 3.41 -16.73
N ILE A 246 1.81 2.66 -15.64
CA ILE A 246 0.80 2.46 -14.59
C ILE A 246 0.47 3.79 -13.89
N SER A 247 1.49 4.61 -13.60
CA SER A 247 1.25 5.94 -13.00
C SER A 247 0.43 6.82 -13.93
N LEU A 248 0.74 6.83 -15.23
CA LEU A 248 -0.02 7.56 -16.24
C LEU A 248 -1.45 7.04 -16.35
N GLU A 249 -1.66 5.73 -16.34
CA GLU A 249 -3.00 5.14 -16.44
C GLU A 249 -3.86 5.50 -15.22
N ILE A 250 -3.28 5.50 -14.01
CA ILE A 250 -3.96 5.95 -12.79
C ILE A 250 -4.35 7.41 -12.89
N THR A 251 -3.39 8.31 -13.21
CA THR A 251 -3.66 9.75 -13.35
C THR A 251 -4.67 10.02 -14.46
N ASN A 252 -4.61 9.30 -15.58
CA ASN A 252 -5.56 9.48 -16.69
C ASN A 252 -6.97 9.04 -16.28
N ARG A 253 -7.12 7.93 -15.55
CA ARG A 253 -8.42 7.52 -14.99
C ARG A 253 -8.97 8.57 -14.02
N GLU A 254 -8.14 9.14 -13.15
CA GLU A 254 -8.52 10.21 -12.23
C GLU A 254 -8.98 11.47 -13.00
N LEU A 255 -8.24 11.87 -14.04
CA LEU A 255 -8.60 12.99 -14.91
C LEU A 255 -9.90 12.73 -15.69
N MET A 256 -10.11 11.51 -16.18
CA MET A 256 -11.35 11.14 -16.87
C MET A 256 -12.57 11.23 -15.94
N VAL A 257 -12.42 10.77 -14.69
CA VAL A 257 -13.45 10.90 -13.66
C VAL A 257 -13.76 12.38 -13.40
N LEU A 258 -12.72 13.19 -13.19
CA LEU A 258 -12.84 14.65 -13.01
C LEU A 258 -13.57 15.32 -14.19
N HIS A 259 -13.16 14.99 -15.42
CA HIS A 259 -13.76 15.54 -16.63
C HIS A 259 -15.23 15.13 -16.79
N GLN A 260 -15.57 13.87 -16.56
CA GLN A 260 -16.97 13.39 -16.62
C GLN A 260 -17.86 14.12 -15.63
N ILE A 261 -17.35 14.39 -14.42
CA ILE A 261 -18.08 15.17 -13.41
C ILE A 261 -18.21 16.62 -13.89
N THR A 262 -17.14 17.28 -14.30
CA THR A 262 -17.18 18.67 -14.78
C THR A 262 -18.19 18.87 -15.92
N CYS A 263 -18.19 17.98 -16.93
CA CYS A 263 -19.18 18.02 -18.01
C CYS A 263 -20.61 17.85 -17.50
N ALA A 264 -20.83 16.90 -16.57
CA ALA A 264 -22.11 16.69 -15.93
C ALA A 264 -22.56 17.93 -15.11
N LEU A 265 -21.60 18.65 -14.52
CA LEU A 265 -21.89 19.83 -13.71
C LEU A 265 -22.30 21.04 -14.57
N THR A 266 -21.59 21.29 -15.67
CA THR A 266 -21.86 22.42 -16.60
C THR A 266 -23.18 22.32 -17.39
N THR A 267 -23.87 21.19 -17.37
CA THR A 267 -25.12 20.99 -18.13
C THR A 267 -26.41 21.17 -17.32
N SER A 268 -26.33 21.30 -15.99
CA SER A 268 -27.52 21.40 -15.12
C SER A 268 -27.67 22.81 -14.55
N LEU A 269 -28.74 23.51 -14.94
CA LEU A 269 -29.14 24.80 -14.34
C LEU A 269 -29.94 24.65 -13.03
N ASP A 270 -30.19 23.41 -12.59
CA ASP A 270 -30.86 23.08 -11.32
C ASP A 270 -29.83 22.47 -10.33
N PRO A 271 -29.50 23.16 -9.23
CA PRO A 271 -28.59 22.66 -8.19
C PRO A 271 -29.01 21.32 -7.59
N ASP A 272 -30.31 21.05 -7.45
CA ASP A 272 -30.75 19.77 -6.87
C ASP A 272 -30.62 18.61 -7.88
N ALA A 273 -30.87 18.87 -9.17
CA ALA A 273 -30.59 17.90 -10.23
C ALA A 273 -29.10 17.61 -10.35
N LEU A 274 -28.27 18.63 -10.18
CA LEU A 274 -26.81 18.54 -10.16
C LEU A 274 -26.33 17.59 -9.06
N LEU A 275 -26.75 17.80 -7.83
CA LEU A 275 -26.34 16.96 -6.69
C LEU A 275 -26.82 15.50 -6.84
N ARG A 276 -28.01 15.27 -7.42
CA ARG A 276 -28.47 13.91 -7.76
C ARG A 276 -27.60 13.26 -8.83
N LEU A 277 -27.12 14.03 -9.81
CA LEU A 277 -26.21 13.56 -10.84
C LEU A 277 -24.83 13.25 -10.26
N VAL A 278 -24.30 14.08 -9.36
CA VAL A 278 -23.07 13.81 -8.60
C VAL A 278 -23.17 12.47 -7.87
N LEU A 279 -24.25 12.21 -7.11
CA LEU A 279 -24.45 10.92 -6.45
C LEU A 279 -24.58 9.75 -7.44
N LYS A 280 -25.17 9.99 -8.62
CA LYS A 280 -25.28 8.96 -9.67
C LYS A 280 -23.92 8.58 -10.23
N GLU A 281 -23.07 9.55 -10.54
CA GLU A 281 -21.74 9.31 -11.10
C GLU A 281 -20.77 8.80 -10.02
N ALA A 282 -20.87 9.30 -8.78
CA ALA A 282 -20.15 8.76 -7.64
C ALA A 282 -20.43 7.26 -7.44
N ALA A 283 -21.68 6.82 -7.61
CA ALA A 283 -22.04 5.41 -7.50
C ALA A 283 -21.42 4.51 -8.59
N ARG A 284 -20.99 5.06 -9.73
CA ARG A 284 -20.27 4.30 -10.77
C ARG A 284 -18.81 4.06 -10.41
N ILE A 285 -18.22 4.98 -9.65
CA ILE A 285 -16.80 4.98 -9.30
C ILE A 285 -16.58 4.28 -7.95
N VAL A 286 -17.44 4.60 -6.98
CA VAL A 286 -17.42 4.07 -5.63
C VAL A 286 -18.79 3.43 -5.36
N PRO A 287 -18.90 2.08 -5.40
CA PRO A 287 -20.14 1.41 -5.11
C PRO A 287 -20.57 1.65 -3.66
N PHE A 288 -21.76 2.22 -3.46
CA PHE A 288 -22.35 2.42 -2.14
C PHE A 288 -23.83 2.02 -2.12
N HIS A 289 -24.35 1.69 -0.94
CA HIS A 289 -25.77 1.39 -0.75
C HIS A 289 -26.60 2.66 -0.52
N THR A 290 -26.04 3.61 0.24
CA THR A 290 -26.67 4.88 0.56
C THR A 290 -25.67 6.00 0.36
N GLY A 291 -26.06 7.03 -0.39
CA GLY A 291 -25.31 8.28 -0.52
C GLY A 291 -26.24 9.46 -0.26
N ALA A 292 -25.74 10.49 0.42
CA ALA A 292 -26.46 11.72 0.71
C ALA A 292 -25.52 12.92 0.60
N ILE A 293 -26.06 14.04 0.12
CA ILE A 293 -25.38 15.33 0.11
C ILE A 293 -26.17 16.28 1.02
N TYR A 294 -25.46 16.81 2.01
CA TYR A 294 -25.92 17.84 2.92
C TYR A 294 -25.34 19.17 2.44
N LEU A 295 -26.15 20.21 2.33
CA LEU A 295 -25.69 21.58 2.12
C LEU A 295 -26.06 22.44 3.33
N ARG A 296 -25.23 23.43 3.63
CA ARG A 296 -25.54 24.47 4.60
C ARG A 296 -26.81 25.21 4.14
N ALA A 297 -27.78 25.38 5.03
CA ALA A 297 -28.96 26.19 4.76
C ALA A 297 -28.57 27.68 4.71
N GLU A 298 -29.13 28.43 3.77
CA GLU A 298 -29.05 29.89 3.80
C GLU A 298 -30.03 30.39 4.86
N GLN A 299 -29.52 31.01 5.92
CA GLN A 299 -30.35 31.58 6.99
C GLN A 299 -29.83 32.96 7.39
N GLU A 300 -30.75 33.92 7.49
CA GLU A 300 -30.49 35.35 7.77
C GLU A 300 -30.14 35.64 9.24
N ASP A 301 -30.28 34.67 10.16
CA ASP A 301 -30.07 34.86 11.61
C ASP A 301 -28.88 34.04 12.15
N ALA A 302 -28.00 34.74 12.89
CA ALA A 302 -26.64 34.36 13.25
C ALA A 302 -26.49 33.31 14.39
N GLY A 303 -27.43 32.38 14.57
CA GLY A 303 -27.47 31.49 15.73
C GLY A 303 -26.99 30.06 15.50
N GLU A 304 -27.55 29.37 14.51
CA GLU A 304 -27.36 27.93 14.32
C GLU A 304 -27.05 27.62 12.84
N GLN A 305 -25.92 26.96 12.57
CA GLN A 305 -25.61 26.47 11.23
C GLN A 305 -26.39 25.17 10.98
N GLU A 306 -27.44 25.25 10.17
CA GLU A 306 -28.24 24.07 9.81
C GLU A 306 -27.73 23.45 8.50
N PHE A 307 -27.68 22.13 8.43
CA PHE A 307 -27.38 21.38 7.22
C PHE A 307 -28.60 20.56 6.80
N VAL A 308 -29.01 20.75 5.54
CA VAL A 308 -30.18 20.10 4.95
C VAL A 308 -29.77 19.11 3.87
N VAL A 309 -30.46 17.98 3.82
CA VAL A 309 -30.25 16.97 2.78
C VAL A 309 -30.85 17.45 1.46
N ARG A 310 -29.99 17.69 0.45
CA ARG A 310 -30.40 18.19 -0.88
C ARG A 310 -30.44 17.09 -1.93
N ALA A 311 -29.66 16.03 -1.75
CA ALA A 311 -29.73 14.86 -2.60
C ALA A 311 -29.53 13.57 -1.82
N VAL A 312 -30.30 12.53 -2.17
CA VAL A 312 -30.15 11.19 -1.63
C VAL A 312 -30.22 10.15 -2.74
N ARG A 313 -29.30 9.19 -2.71
CA ARG A 313 -29.34 7.96 -3.49
C ARG A 313 -29.37 6.79 -2.52
N SER A 314 -30.57 6.26 -2.26
CA SER A 314 -30.80 5.16 -1.33
C SER A 314 -32.15 4.52 -1.61
N ARG A 315 -32.33 3.25 -1.24
CA ARG A 315 -33.67 2.65 -1.16
C ARG A 315 -34.55 3.30 -0.08
N TYR A 316 -33.93 4.00 0.87
CA TYR A 316 -34.56 4.72 1.98
C TYR A 316 -34.62 6.24 1.75
N ALA A 317 -34.61 6.70 0.49
CA ALA A 317 -34.47 8.13 0.18
C ALA A 317 -35.55 9.01 0.84
N ARG A 318 -36.82 8.58 0.87
CA ARG A 318 -37.91 9.37 1.49
C ARG A 318 -37.70 9.60 2.99
N GLU A 319 -37.14 8.63 3.70
CA GLU A 319 -36.89 8.75 5.14
C GLU A 319 -35.72 9.70 5.43
N LEU A 320 -34.74 9.74 4.53
CA LEU A 320 -33.53 10.57 4.66
C LEU A 320 -33.73 12.02 4.19
N PHE A 321 -34.65 12.29 3.26
CA PHE A 321 -34.89 13.66 2.78
C PHE A 321 -35.53 14.58 3.84
N ASN A 322 -36.20 14.02 4.85
CA ASN A 322 -36.84 14.81 5.91
C ASN A 322 -35.91 15.03 7.12
N SER A 323 -34.65 14.58 7.08
CA SER A 323 -33.72 14.83 8.18
C SER A 323 -33.07 16.20 8.03
N ARG A 324 -33.33 17.07 9.00
CA ARG A 324 -32.57 18.29 9.28
C ARG A 324 -31.51 17.96 10.32
N SER A 325 -30.33 18.56 10.22
CA SER A 325 -29.23 18.31 11.16
C SER A 325 -28.52 19.60 11.50
N ASN A 326 -28.45 19.90 12.79
CA ASN A 326 -27.68 21.03 13.28
C ASN A 326 -26.18 20.74 13.20
N ALA A 327 -25.37 21.76 12.98
CA ALA A 327 -23.92 21.66 12.90
C ALA A 327 -23.25 21.21 14.20
N ASP A 328 -23.94 21.25 15.33
CA ASP A 328 -23.40 20.84 16.64
C ASP A 328 -23.80 19.41 17.03
N GLU A 329 -24.65 18.75 16.22
CA GLU A 329 -25.24 17.46 16.58
C GLU A 329 -25.13 16.39 15.48
N GLY A 330 -25.20 15.14 15.93
CA GLY A 330 -25.31 13.99 15.05
C GLY A 330 -24.10 13.79 14.12
N LEU A 331 -24.33 13.05 13.03
CA LEU A 331 -23.30 12.73 12.03
C LEU A 331 -22.71 13.98 11.36
N VAL A 332 -23.53 14.99 11.10
CA VAL A 332 -23.12 16.24 10.46
C VAL A 332 -22.18 17.00 11.39
N GLY A 333 -22.57 17.24 12.65
CA GLY A 333 -21.72 17.97 13.57
C GLY A 333 -20.42 17.25 13.91
N TRP A 334 -20.48 15.92 14.06
CA TRP A 334 -19.26 15.11 14.18
C TRP A 334 -18.33 15.30 12.98
N ALA A 335 -18.87 15.29 11.75
CA ALA A 335 -18.09 15.47 10.53
C ALA A 335 -17.44 16.86 10.43
N LEU A 336 -18.19 17.90 10.78
CA LEU A 336 -17.70 19.28 10.79
C LEU A 336 -16.56 19.47 11.79
N GLN A 337 -16.66 18.86 12.98
CA GLN A 337 -15.59 18.86 13.98
C GLN A 337 -14.32 18.16 13.49
N GLN A 338 -14.45 17.12 12.65
CA GLN A 338 -13.27 16.49 12.05
C GLN A 338 -12.60 17.40 11.03
N GLY A 339 -13.38 18.19 10.27
CA GLY A 339 -12.88 19.17 9.31
C GLY A 339 -11.98 18.58 8.22
N ARG A 340 -12.09 17.26 7.97
CA ARG A 340 -11.30 16.52 6.98
C ARG A 340 -12.08 15.30 6.50
N PRO A 341 -11.78 14.75 5.31
CA PRO A 341 -12.36 13.48 4.86
C PRO A 341 -12.09 12.35 5.87
N VAL A 342 -13.13 11.58 6.23
CA VAL A 342 -13.03 10.47 7.18
C VAL A 342 -13.57 9.18 6.58
N LEU A 343 -12.78 8.11 6.75
CA LEU A 343 -13.18 6.74 6.46
C LEU A 343 -13.51 6.03 7.77
N VAL A 344 -14.75 5.53 7.88
CA VAL A 344 -15.23 4.77 9.03
C VAL A 344 -15.32 3.29 8.65
N PRO A 345 -14.46 2.43 9.21
CA PRO A 345 -14.45 1.00 8.90
C PRO A 345 -15.67 0.26 9.47
N ASP A 346 -16.10 0.59 10.69
CA ASP A 346 -17.30 0.00 11.30
C ASP A 346 -17.96 0.96 12.30
N ALA A 347 -19.00 1.67 11.88
CA ALA A 347 -19.72 2.66 12.68
C ALA A 347 -20.39 2.08 13.93
N ARG A 348 -20.67 0.77 13.96
CA ARG A 348 -21.17 0.11 15.19
C ARG A 348 -20.05 -0.19 16.18
N ALA A 349 -18.83 -0.40 15.69
CA ALA A 349 -17.67 -0.64 16.54
C ALA A 349 -17.04 0.67 17.04
N ASP A 350 -17.24 1.76 16.30
CA ASP A 350 -16.76 3.09 16.61
C ASP A 350 -17.56 3.72 17.78
N ALA A 351 -16.86 4.16 18.82
CA ALA A 351 -17.49 4.70 20.02
C ALA A 351 -18.10 6.09 19.80
N ASP A 352 -17.53 6.88 18.88
CA ASP A 352 -17.97 8.25 18.62
C ASP A 352 -19.20 8.26 17.70
N LEU A 353 -19.40 7.19 16.90
CA LEU A 353 -20.50 7.07 15.95
C LEU A 353 -21.63 6.14 16.42
N ARG A 354 -21.39 5.32 17.45
CA ARG A 354 -22.39 4.36 17.94
C ARG A 354 -23.59 5.09 18.52
N GLY A 355 -24.74 4.93 17.87
CA GLY A 355 -26.00 5.55 18.31
C GLY A 355 -26.09 7.04 17.99
N LEU A 356 -25.18 7.54 17.15
CA LEU A 356 -25.14 8.94 16.77
C LEU A 356 -26.44 9.33 16.00
N PRO A 357 -27.13 10.41 16.39
CA PRO A 357 -28.31 10.90 15.68
C PRO A 357 -28.04 11.17 14.20
N GLY A 358 -29.02 10.90 13.34
CA GLY A 358 -28.92 11.10 11.90
C GLY A 358 -28.11 10.05 11.14
N LEU A 359 -27.40 9.13 11.82
CA LEU A 359 -26.74 7.99 11.19
C LEU A 359 -27.65 6.75 11.17
N PRO A 360 -28.07 6.25 9.99
CA PRO A 360 -28.89 5.05 9.93
C PRO A 360 -28.15 3.81 10.46
N GLN A 361 -28.75 3.11 11.43
CA GLN A 361 -28.11 1.97 12.11
C GLN A 361 -27.75 0.78 11.19
N PHE A 362 -28.38 0.71 10.01
CA PHE A 362 -28.05 -0.31 9.02
C PHE A 362 -26.72 -0.04 8.32
N LEU A 363 -26.22 1.20 8.32
CA LEU A 363 -24.91 1.51 7.77
C LEU A 363 -23.83 1.07 8.75
N ARG A 364 -22.89 0.30 8.23
CA ARG A 364 -21.74 -0.22 8.97
C ARG A 364 -20.47 0.45 8.54
N SER A 365 -20.23 0.72 7.26
CA SER A 365 -19.06 1.51 6.84
C SER A 365 -19.49 2.79 6.16
N LEU A 366 -18.70 3.85 6.35
CA LEU A 366 -19.03 5.21 5.90
C LEU A 366 -17.79 5.90 5.34
N MET A 367 -17.98 6.76 4.35
CA MET A 367 -17.05 7.82 4.03
C MET A 367 -17.78 9.14 4.14
N VAL A 368 -17.16 10.08 4.84
CA VAL A 368 -17.69 11.41 5.09
C VAL A 368 -16.68 12.40 4.53
N VAL A 369 -17.09 13.15 3.52
CA VAL A 369 -16.23 14.08 2.78
C VAL A 369 -16.82 15.49 2.94
N PRO A 370 -16.13 16.39 3.64
CA PRO A 370 -16.50 17.80 3.62
C PRO A 370 -16.27 18.40 2.23
N MET A 371 -17.21 19.23 1.79
CA MET A 371 -17.20 19.95 0.53
C MET A 371 -16.79 21.39 0.82
N TYR A 372 -15.65 21.82 0.29
CA TYR A 372 -15.08 23.13 0.54
C TYR A 372 -15.29 24.05 -0.65
N ALA A 373 -15.81 25.25 -0.40
CA ALA A 373 -15.72 26.37 -1.34
C ALA A 373 -14.82 27.41 -0.69
N GLU A 374 -13.75 27.78 -1.38
CA GLU A 374 -12.65 28.58 -0.81
C GLU A 374 -12.10 27.90 0.46
N ASP A 375 -12.26 28.51 1.64
CA ASP A 375 -11.82 27.97 2.92
C ASP A 375 -13.00 27.58 3.85
N GLU A 376 -14.25 27.57 3.35
CA GLU A 376 -15.44 27.22 4.13
C GLU A 376 -16.05 25.88 3.71
N ILE A 377 -16.55 25.12 4.70
CA ILE A 377 -17.34 23.90 4.45
C ILE A 377 -18.76 24.32 4.06
N VAL A 378 -19.08 24.20 2.77
CA VAL A 378 -20.42 24.49 2.23
C VAL A 378 -21.38 23.29 2.33
N GLY A 379 -20.84 22.09 2.54
CA GLY A 379 -21.64 20.88 2.62
C GLY A 379 -20.85 19.62 2.98
N LEU A 380 -21.56 18.49 3.07
CA LEU A 380 -20.99 17.16 3.32
C LEU A 380 -21.50 16.17 2.27
N LEU A 381 -20.59 15.41 1.69
CA LEU A 381 -20.88 14.22 0.89
C LEU A 381 -20.66 12.97 1.74
N VAL A 382 -21.74 12.25 2.02
CA VAL A 382 -21.73 11.05 2.88
C VAL A 382 -22.14 9.85 2.05
N VAL A 383 -21.34 8.78 2.04
CA VAL A 383 -21.70 7.49 1.44
C VAL A 383 -21.48 6.35 2.43
N GLY A 384 -22.30 5.31 2.34
CA GLY A 384 -22.33 4.23 3.31
C GLY A 384 -22.75 2.87 2.74
N GLU A 385 -22.27 1.82 3.40
CA GLU A 385 -22.63 0.43 3.12
C GLU A 385 -23.08 -0.29 4.41
N ARG A 386 -24.00 -1.25 4.26
CA ARG A 386 -24.49 -2.19 5.28
C ARG A 386 -23.46 -3.20 5.74
N ARG A 387 -22.48 -3.55 4.91
CA ARG A 387 -21.31 -4.32 5.38
C ARG A 387 -20.24 -3.36 5.91
N PRO A 388 -19.54 -3.72 6.99
CA PRO A 388 -18.41 -2.88 7.41
C PRO A 388 -17.20 -3.07 6.48
N GLN A 389 -16.20 -2.19 6.60
CA GLN A 389 -14.97 -2.12 5.81
C GLN A 389 -15.22 -2.29 4.31
N ALA A 390 -16.28 -1.68 3.79
CA ALA A 390 -16.57 -1.70 2.36
C ALA A 390 -15.60 -0.79 1.58
N TYR A 391 -14.97 0.16 2.26
CA TYR A 391 -14.17 1.22 1.67
C TYR A 391 -12.71 1.19 2.17
N GLY A 392 -11.84 1.90 1.45
CA GLY A 392 -10.42 2.05 1.72
C GLY A 392 -9.94 3.41 1.20
N ASP A 393 -8.67 3.76 1.44
CA ASP A 393 -8.16 5.12 1.19
C ASP A 393 -8.34 5.58 -0.26
N ARG A 394 -8.21 4.67 -1.23
CA ARG A 394 -8.46 4.98 -2.65
C ARG A 394 -9.91 5.43 -2.88
N HIS A 395 -10.88 4.78 -2.23
CA HIS A 395 -12.28 5.19 -2.33
C HIS A 395 -12.52 6.55 -1.69
N LEU A 396 -11.90 6.82 -0.54
CA LEU A 396 -12.00 8.11 0.14
C LEU A 396 -11.37 9.23 -0.71
N HIS A 397 -10.23 8.96 -1.32
CA HIS A 397 -9.56 9.91 -2.22
C HIS A 397 -10.42 10.25 -3.43
N LEU A 398 -10.96 9.24 -4.13
CA LEU A 398 -11.86 9.45 -5.27
C LEU A 398 -13.11 10.22 -4.85
N LEU A 399 -13.74 9.86 -3.73
CA LEU A 399 -14.92 10.56 -3.23
C LEU A 399 -14.59 12.02 -2.82
N SER A 400 -13.39 12.27 -2.29
CA SER A 400 -12.92 13.63 -1.96
C SER A 400 -12.77 14.50 -3.20
N ILE A 401 -12.26 13.93 -4.29
CA ILE A 401 -12.19 14.61 -5.59
C ILE A 401 -13.60 14.97 -6.08
N ILE A 402 -14.54 14.04 -5.98
CA ILE A 402 -15.95 14.26 -6.36
C ILE A 402 -16.57 15.38 -5.52
N GLY A 403 -16.40 15.33 -4.19
CA GLY A 403 -16.93 16.33 -3.27
C GLY A 403 -16.36 17.72 -3.51
N GLY A 404 -15.07 17.84 -3.80
CA GLY A 404 -14.44 19.12 -4.14
C GLY A 404 -15.00 19.74 -5.42
N GLN A 405 -15.29 18.95 -6.45
CA GLN A 405 -15.90 19.47 -7.69
C GLN A 405 -17.36 19.87 -7.47
N ALA A 406 -18.11 19.08 -6.71
CA ALA A 406 -19.50 19.39 -6.37
C ALA A 406 -19.65 20.64 -5.48
N ALA A 407 -18.58 21.08 -4.81
CA ALA A 407 -18.57 22.28 -3.99
C ALA A 407 -18.43 23.57 -4.81
N VAL A 408 -17.73 23.50 -5.96
CA VAL A 408 -17.40 24.65 -6.81
C VAL A 408 -18.50 24.94 -7.83
N ALA A 409 -19.23 23.91 -8.26
CA ALA A 409 -20.35 24.02 -9.20
C ALA A 409 -21.66 24.29 -8.47
#